data_AF-A0A6L5F1P4-F1
#
_entry.id   AF-A0A6L5F1P4-F1
#
_cell.length_a   1.000
_cell.length_b   1.000
_cell.length_c   1.000
_cell.angle_alpha   90.00
_cell.angle_beta   90.00
_cell.angle_gamma   90.00
#
_symmetry.space_group_name_H-M   'P 1'
#
loop_
_entity.id
_entity.type
_entity.pdbx_description
1 polymer ?
#
loop_
_entity_poly.entity_id
_entity_poly.type
_entity_poly.pdbx_seq_one_letter_code
_entity_poly.pdbx_strand_id
1 'polypeptide(L)'
;MAARSADTPEELAVDQHTAARTLQHAVDRVLRTQREAISGAARRCADALEAGGILQAFGTGHSQALAMELAGRAGGFVAANRLALKQLVMAGRAAPEEVVGSAAERSVDLAQRLWELHEIGAADV
;
A
#
# COMPACT_ATOMS: atom_id res chain seq x y z
N MET A 1 -45.48 -7.08 -31.83
CA MET A 1 -44.76 -8.24 -31.27
C MET A 1 -43.75 -8.71 -32.31
N ALA A 2 -42.44 -8.67 -32.13
CA ALA A 2 -41.61 -8.47 -30.95
C ALA A 2 -40.33 -7.72 -31.38
N ALA A 3 -39.92 -6.71 -30.61
CA ALA A 3 -38.62 -6.07 -30.77
C ALA A 3 -37.55 -7.07 -30.36
N ARG A 4 -36.68 -7.44 -31.31
CA ARG A 4 -35.51 -8.27 -31.03
C ARG A 4 -34.50 -7.45 -30.23
N SER A 5 -34.08 -8.06 -29.13
CA SER A 5 -33.02 -7.66 -28.23
C SER A 5 -31.77 -7.15 -28.98
N ALA A 6 -31.43 -5.89 -28.76
CA ALA A 6 -30.14 -5.32 -29.08
C ALA A 6 -29.28 -5.42 -27.82
N ASP A 7 -28.71 -6.61 -27.59
CA ASP A 7 -27.58 -6.76 -26.69
C ASP A 7 -26.34 -7.04 -27.56
N THR A 8 -25.92 -6.00 -28.28
CA THR A 8 -24.58 -5.95 -28.87
C THR A 8 -23.60 -5.70 -27.73
N PRO A 9 -22.49 -6.44 -27.62
CA PRO A 9 -21.49 -6.17 -26.60
C PRO A 9 -21.00 -4.74 -26.79
N GLU A 10 -21.29 -3.88 -25.80
CA GLU A 10 -20.83 -2.50 -25.75
C GLU A 10 -19.30 -2.55 -25.87
N GLU A 11 -18.78 -2.16 -27.04
CA GLU A 11 -17.34 -2.02 -27.28
C GLU A 11 -16.80 -1.15 -26.14
N LEU A 12 -15.87 -1.69 -25.34
CA LEU A 12 -15.35 -1.01 -24.15
C LEU A 12 -14.63 0.28 -24.58
N ALA A 13 -15.40 1.37 -24.70
CA ALA A 13 -14.91 2.68 -25.04
C ALA A 13 -13.94 3.13 -23.94
N VAL A 14 -12.71 3.46 -24.32
CA VAL A 14 -11.68 3.97 -23.39
C VAL A 14 -11.94 5.45 -23.17
N ASP A 15 -12.83 5.76 -22.22
CA ASP A 15 -13.23 7.12 -21.86
C ASP A 15 -13.44 7.29 -20.34
N GLN A 16 -13.76 8.52 -19.93
CA GLN A 16 -14.00 8.85 -18.52
C GLN A 16 -15.20 8.12 -17.90
N HIS A 17 -16.22 7.73 -18.69
CA HIS A 17 -17.39 7.03 -18.18
C HIS A 17 -17.06 5.58 -17.88
N THR A 18 -16.33 4.91 -18.76
CA THR A 18 -15.80 3.56 -18.51
C THR A 18 -14.82 3.56 -17.33
N ALA A 19 -13.96 4.58 -17.21
CA ALA A 19 -13.09 4.73 -16.04
C ALA A 19 -13.89 4.89 -14.73
N ALA A 20 -14.90 5.77 -14.71
CA ALA A 20 -15.75 5.98 -13.54
C ALA A 20 -16.50 4.71 -13.12
N ARG A 21 -17.11 3.99 -14.08
CA ARG A 21 -17.76 2.69 -13.81
C ARG A 21 -16.77 1.67 -13.23
N THR A 22 -15.57 1.58 -13.80
CA THR A 22 -14.52 0.65 -13.34
C THR A 22 -14.10 0.95 -11.90
N LEU A 23 -13.92 2.24 -11.56
CA LEU A 23 -13.60 2.67 -10.20
C LEU A 23 -14.73 2.37 -9.22
N GLN A 24 -15.98 2.65 -9.59
CA GLN A 24 -17.15 2.32 -8.76
C GLN A 24 -17.23 0.81 -8.48
N HIS A 25 -17.07 -0.03 -9.50
CA HIS A 25 -17.03 -1.48 -9.32
C HIS A 25 -15.90 -1.95 -8.40
N ALA A 26 -14.71 -1.34 -8.50
CA ALA A 26 -13.60 -1.66 -7.61
C ALA A 26 -13.92 -1.31 -6.14
N VAL A 27 -14.52 -0.12 -5.90
CA VAL A 27 -14.95 0.32 -4.57
C VAL A 27 -16.05 -0.61 -4.02
N ASP A 28 -17.07 -0.91 -4.81
CA ASP A 28 -18.16 -1.81 -4.41
C ASP A 28 -17.64 -3.20 -4.03
N ARG A 29 -16.66 -3.70 -4.79
CA ARG A 29 -16.01 -4.97 -4.47
C ARG A 29 -15.34 -4.90 -3.10
N VAL A 30 -14.56 -3.86 -2.82
CA VAL A 30 -13.90 -3.68 -1.51
C VAL A 30 -14.93 -3.60 -0.39
N LEU A 31 -15.99 -2.80 -0.55
CA LEU A 31 -17.05 -2.66 0.46
C LEU A 31 -17.74 -3.98 0.77
N ARG A 32 -17.98 -4.81 -0.26
CA ARG A 32 -18.65 -6.11 -0.10
C ARG A 32 -17.74 -7.19 0.47
N THR A 33 -16.44 -7.19 0.14
CA THR A 33 -15.57 -8.34 0.43
C THR A 33 -14.50 -8.10 1.48
N GLN A 34 -14.19 -6.86 1.86
CA GLN A 34 -12.99 -6.57 2.69
C GLN A 34 -13.30 -6.13 4.12
N ARG A 35 -14.58 -6.06 4.53
CA ARG A 35 -14.98 -5.61 5.87
C ARG A 35 -14.24 -6.35 7.00
N GLU A 36 -14.24 -7.67 6.96
CA GLU A 36 -13.64 -8.51 8.01
C GLU A 36 -12.11 -8.39 7.99
N ALA A 37 -11.48 -8.39 6.82
CA ALA A 37 -10.04 -8.22 6.67
C ALA A 37 -9.56 -6.86 7.21
N ILE A 38 -10.25 -5.78 6.85
CA ILE A 38 -9.95 -4.42 7.34
C ILE A 38 -10.14 -4.34 8.84
N SER A 39 -11.24 -4.90 9.37
CA SER A 39 -11.52 -4.90 10.81
C SER A 39 -10.49 -5.73 11.59
N GLY A 40 -10.05 -6.86 11.04
CA GLY A 40 -8.99 -7.70 11.60
C GLY A 40 -7.63 -7.00 11.59
N ALA A 41 -7.28 -6.33 10.51
CA ALA A 41 -6.05 -5.53 10.42
C ALA A 41 -6.09 -4.37 11.44
N ALA A 42 -7.20 -3.64 11.53
CA ALA A 42 -7.37 -2.55 12.48
C ALA A 42 -7.22 -3.00 13.94
N ARG A 43 -7.77 -4.18 14.30
CA ARG A 43 -7.58 -4.77 15.63
C ARG A 43 -6.11 -5.10 15.91
N ARG A 44 -5.41 -5.74 14.98
CA ARG A 44 -3.97 -6.02 15.13
C ARG A 44 -3.15 -4.74 15.34
N CYS A 45 -3.46 -3.69 14.59
CA CYS A 45 -2.83 -2.39 14.78
C CYS A 45 -3.15 -1.78 16.16
N ALA A 46 -4.40 -1.88 16.62
CA ALA A 46 -4.79 -1.39 17.93
C ALA A 46 -4.09 -2.17 19.07
N ASP A 47 -4.09 -3.50 19.00
CA ASP A 47 -3.45 -4.37 19.99
C ASP A 47 -1.94 -4.07 20.07
N ALA A 48 -1.28 -3.86 18.93
CA ALA A 48 0.12 -3.46 18.85
C ALA A 48 0.38 -2.11 19.52
N LEU A 49 -0.43 -1.10 19.21
CA LEU A 49 -0.33 0.23 19.82
C LEU A 49 -0.56 0.20 21.33
N GLU A 50 -1.53 -0.58 21.81
CA GLU A 50 -1.81 -0.75 23.24
C GLU A 50 -0.64 -1.44 23.97
N ALA A 51 0.06 -2.34 23.29
CA ALA A 51 1.29 -2.98 23.79
C ALA A 51 2.54 -2.10 23.67
N GLY A 52 2.42 -0.86 23.19
CA GLY A 52 3.53 0.08 23.01
C GLY A 52 4.35 -0.14 21.73
N GLY A 53 3.83 -0.91 20.77
CA GLY A 53 4.42 -1.12 19.46
C GLY A 53 4.19 0.04 18.49
N ILE A 54 4.89 -0.02 17.36
CA ILE A 54 4.85 0.95 16.26
C ILE A 54 4.30 0.28 15.00
N LEU A 55 3.48 0.99 14.23
CA LEU A 55 3.07 0.53 12.90
C LEU A 55 4.22 0.77 11.91
N GLN A 56 4.75 -0.29 11.33
CA GLN A 56 5.89 -0.23 10.41
C GLN A 56 5.40 -0.37 8.95
N ALA A 57 5.28 0.76 8.25
CA ALA A 57 4.78 0.77 6.88
C ALA A 57 5.92 0.67 5.86
N PHE A 58 5.89 -0.35 5.01
CA PHE A 58 6.83 -0.56 3.91
C PHE A 58 6.11 -0.68 2.56
N GLY A 59 6.77 -0.20 1.51
CA GLY A 59 6.35 -0.38 0.12
C GLY A 59 7.47 -0.05 -0.85
N THR A 60 7.38 -0.62 -2.05
CA THR A 60 8.27 -0.30 -3.19
C THR A 60 7.45 0.18 -4.38
N GLY A 61 8.10 0.90 -5.31
CA GLY A 61 7.40 1.47 -6.47
C GLY A 61 6.20 2.32 -6.06
N HIS A 62 5.06 2.16 -6.75
CA HIS A 62 3.83 2.89 -6.45
C HIS A 62 3.24 2.55 -5.08
N SER A 63 3.50 1.36 -4.53
CA SER A 63 3.02 0.96 -3.21
C SER A 63 3.64 1.81 -2.09
N GLN A 64 4.70 2.58 -2.37
CA GLN A 64 5.19 3.60 -1.43
C GLN A 64 4.14 4.65 -1.09
N ALA A 65 3.20 4.92 -1.99
CA ALA A 65 2.11 5.85 -1.73
C ALA A 65 1.26 5.42 -0.53
N LEU A 66 1.02 4.12 -0.35
CA LEU A 66 0.27 3.61 0.80
C LEU A 66 1.05 3.81 2.10
N ALA A 67 2.36 3.53 2.09
CA ALA A 67 3.20 3.75 3.26
C ALA A 67 3.33 5.24 3.62
N MET A 68 3.30 6.14 2.63
CA MET A 68 3.24 7.59 2.83
C MET A 68 1.90 8.06 3.37
N GLU A 69 0.79 7.40 3.00
CA GLU A 69 -0.53 7.69 3.55
C GLU A 69 -0.63 7.27 5.03
N LEU A 70 0.03 6.18 5.43
CA LEU A 70 0.00 5.69 6.80
C LEU A 70 0.89 6.49 7.76
N ALA A 71 2.08 6.92 7.30
CA ALA A 71 3.10 7.52 8.16
C ALA A 71 3.49 8.94 7.72
N GLY A 72 3.46 9.88 8.67
CA GLY A 72 3.90 11.26 8.46
C GLY A 72 2.88 12.19 7.78
N ARG A 73 1.59 11.83 7.80
CA ARG A 73 0.49 12.71 7.35
C ARG A 73 -0.12 13.52 8.49
N ALA A 74 -0.71 14.67 8.15
CA ALA A 74 -1.54 15.42 9.10
C ALA A 74 -2.75 14.57 9.55
N GLY A 75 -2.96 14.49 10.86
CA GLY A 75 -3.99 13.64 11.47
C GLY A 75 -3.64 12.14 11.52
N GLY A 76 -2.41 11.76 11.13
CA GLY A 76 -1.92 10.38 11.27
C GLY A 76 -1.50 10.05 12.70
N PHE A 77 -1.30 8.76 12.97
CA PHE A 77 -0.76 8.30 14.24
C PHE A 77 0.73 8.67 14.36
N VAL A 78 1.12 9.19 15.53
CA VAL A 78 2.53 9.46 15.84
C VAL A 78 3.34 8.16 15.87
N ALA A 79 2.74 7.07 16.36
CA ALA A 79 3.34 5.74 16.42
C ALA A 79 3.22 4.97 15.09
N ALA A 80 3.42 5.66 13.97
CA ALA A 80 3.52 5.05 12.64
C ALA A 80 4.83 5.49 11.97
N ASN A 81 5.65 4.52 11.59
CA ASN A 81 6.93 4.73 10.96
C ASN A 81 6.91 4.22 9.52
N ARG A 82 7.71 4.85 8.66
CA ARG A 82 7.86 4.44 7.26
C ARG A 82 9.26 3.90 7.02
N LEU A 83 9.32 2.62 6.65
CA LEU A 83 10.52 1.97 6.16
C LEU A 83 10.66 2.33 4.68
N ALA A 84 11.57 3.24 4.35
CA ALA A 84 11.75 3.76 3.00
C ALA A 84 13.13 3.41 2.45
N LEU A 85 13.20 2.79 1.27
CA LEU A 85 14.47 2.40 0.64
C LEU A 85 15.48 3.57 0.53
N LYS A 86 15.01 4.80 0.32
CA LYS A 86 15.87 5.99 0.31
C LYS A 86 16.67 6.20 1.61
N GLN A 87 16.23 5.63 2.73
CA GLN A 87 16.98 5.68 4.00
C GLN A 87 18.32 4.96 3.90
N LEU A 88 18.45 3.94 3.04
CA LEU A 88 19.74 3.32 2.74
C LEU A 88 20.71 4.31 2.11
N VAL A 89 20.23 5.12 1.18
CA VAL A 89 21.03 6.19 0.56
C VAL A 89 21.37 7.26 1.57
N MET A 90 20.40 7.71 2.38
CA MET A 90 20.62 8.71 3.41
C MET A 90 21.60 8.25 4.49
N ALA A 91 21.65 6.95 4.77
CA ALA A 91 22.59 6.34 5.70
C ALA A 91 23.96 6.01 5.06
N GLY A 92 24.18 6.34 3.78
CA GLY A 92 25.41 6.02 3.05
C GLY A 92 25.63 4.52 2.82
N ARG A 93 24.57 3.72 2.87
CA ARG A 93 24.59 2.26 2.73
C ARG A 93 24.17 1.75 1.36
N ALA A 94 23.75 2.63 0.45
CA ALA A 94 23.42 2.31 -0.94
C ALA A 94 23.62 3.54 -1.84
N ALA A 95 23.92 3.31 -3.10
CA ALA A 95 23.87 4.33 -4.14
C ALA A 95 22.41 4.61 -4.56
N PRO A 96 22.07 5.84 -5.00
CA PRO A 96 20.72 6.17 -5.46
C PRO A 96 20.17 5.22 -6.52
N GLU A 97 21.01 4.74 -7.42
CA GLU A 97 20.62 3.87 -8.54
C GLU A 97 20.18 2.48 -8.06
N GLU A 98 20.65 2.03 -6.88
CA GLU A 98 20.24 0.75 -6.29
C GLU A 98 18.80 0.78 -5.78
N VAL A 99 18.30 1.94 -5.34
CA VAL A 99 17.00 2.06 -4.65
C VAL A 99 15.90 2.68 -5.50
N VAL A 100 16.18 2.97 -6.77
CA VAL A 100 15.24 3.62 -7.70
C VAL A 100 14.81 2.65 -8.81
N GLY A 101 13.54 2.76 -9.21
CA GLY A 101 12.99 2.01 -10.33
C GLY A 101 12.84 0.51 -10.07
N SER A 102 12.71 -0.27 -11.14
CA SER A 102 12.45 -1.72 -11.07
C SER A 102 13.65 -2.54 -10.60
N ALA A 103 14.86 -1.96 -10.56
CA ALA A 103 16.03 -2.61 -10.00
C ALA A 103 15.86 -2.90 -8.50
N ALA A 104 15.28 -1.95 -7.76
CA ALA A 104 15.03 -2.09 -6.33
C ALA A 104 14.06 -3.24 -6.01
N GLU A 105 13.05 -3.46 -6.86
CA GLU A 105 12.06 -4.53 -6.69
C GLU A 105 12.61 -5.94 -6.99
N ARG A 106 13.78 -6.02 -7.65
CA ARG A 106 14.44 -7.28 -8.02
C ARG A 106 15.62 -7.64 -7.13
N SER A 107 16.03 -6.74 -6.24
CA SER A 107 17.09 -7.02 -5.28
C SER A 107 16.62 -8.01 -4.23
N VAL A 108 17.48 -8.99 -3.94
CA VAL A 108 17.25 -10.02 -2.92
C VAL A 108 17.69 -9.58 -1.51
N ASP A 109 18.45 -8.50 -1.40
CA ASP A 109 19.13 -8.06 -0.16
C ASP A 109 18.68 -6.68 0.36
N LEU A 110 18.06 -5.84 -0.47
CA LEU A 110 17.68 -4.47 -0.09
C LEU A 110 16.70 -4.43 1.10
N ALA A 111 15.73 -5.34 1.15
CA ALA A 111 14.78 -5.40 2.25
C ALA A 111 15.49 -5.71 3.58
N GLN A 112 16.43 -6.66 3.57
CA GLN A 112 17.22 -7.02 4.75
C GLN A 112 18.12 -5.86 5.20
N ARG A 113 18.82 -5.21 4.26
CA ARG A 113 19.66 -4.03 4.55
C ARG A 113 18.84 -2.89 5.15
N LEU A 114 17.62 -2.68 4.64
CA LEU A 114 16.70 -1.67 5.18
C LEU A 114 16.22 -2.07 6.59
N TRP A 115 15.88 -3.34 6.80
CA TRP A 115 15.48 -3.85 8.10
C TRP A 115 16.55 -3.60 9.18
N GLU A 116 17.81 -3.83 8.84
CA GLU A 116 18.96 -3.61 9.73
C GLU A 116 19.23 -2.13 10.07
N LEU A 117 18.58 -1.18 9.38
CA LEU A 117 18.65 0.24 9.72
C LEU A 117 17.62 0.64 10.79
N HIS A 118 16.65 -0.22 11.09
CA HIS A 118 15.53 0.12 11.95
C HIS A 118 15.48 -0.79 13.18
N GLU A 119 15.16 -0.19 14.32
CA GLU A 119 14.81 -0.95 15.52
C GLU A 119 13.34 -1.38 15.39
N ILE A 120 13.12 -2.69 15.20
CA ILE A 120 11.79 -3.27 15.10
C ILE A 120 11.46 -4.00 16.41
N GLY A 121 10.45 -3.53 17.10
CA GLY A 121 9.99 -4.07 18.37
C GLY A 121 9.18 -5.36 18.21
N ALA A 122 9.14 -6.20 19.25
CA ALA A 122 8.35 -7.43 19.24
C ALA A 122 6.82 -7.17 19.21
N ALA A 123 6.39 -5.97 19.62
CA ALA A 123 5.01 -5.52 19.57
C ALA A 123 4.65 -4.77 18.28
N ASP A 124 5.63 -4.51 17.40
CA ASP A 124 5.41 -3.81 16.14
C ASP A 124 4.62 -4.68 15.15
N VAL A 125 3.93 -4.02 14.22
CA VAL A 125 3.15 -4.67 13.14
C VAL A 125 3.44 -4.08 11.77
#